data_AF-A0A1F7FZE3-F1
#
_entry.id   AF-A0A1F7FZE3-F1
#
_cell.length_a   1.000
_cell.length_b   1.000
_cell.length_c   1.000
_cell.angle_alpha   90.00
_cell.angle_beta   90.00
_cell.angle_gamma   90.00
#
_symmetry.space_group_name_H-M   'P 1'
#
loop_
_entity.id
_entity.type
_entity.pdbx_description
1 polymer ?
#
loop_
_entity_poly.entity_id
_entity_poly.type
_entity_poly.pdbx_seq_one_letter_code
_entity_poly.pdbx_strand_id
1 'polypeptide(L)'
;MEYSLKLITILSCFLVAMTVGCSESNPVSTGFTSQNGYSINLGTTSKDVALGGSLVFSAVVRDADGDIVQSSAHPITFTTDRGGQFTPIQVPIANGIAQAVYVAPQYVAATNMRAQELGTSAVEIPKIDSLPAATGITSDLPFFETVTASFQGAAAKITLHVFKP
;
A
#
# COMPACT_ATOMS: atom_id res chain seq x y z
N MET A 1 10.51 37.05 -36.12
CA MET A 1 10.58 35.57 -36.18
C MET A 1 11.06 35.04 -34.83
N GLU A 2 10.25 35.16 -33.76
CA GLU A 2 10.68 34.77 -32.40
C GLU A 2 9.65 33.89 -31.65
N TYR A 3 8.63 33.36 -32.34
CA TYR A 3 7.60 32.52 -31.71
C TYR A 3 7.82 31.01 -31.93
N SER A 4 8.75 30.62 -32.80
CA SER A 4 8.91 29.22 -33.21
C SER A 4 9.72 28.36 -32.23
N LEU A 5 10.54 28.96 -31.36
CA LEU A 5 11.43 28.21 -30.45
C LEU A 5 10.79 27.89 -29.09
N LYS A 6 9.88 28.73 -28.59
CA LYS A 6 9.18 28.49 -27.31
C LYS A 6 8.11 27.40 -27.41
N LEU A 7 7.53 27.19 -28.59
CA LEU A 7 6.49 26.18 -28.79
C LEU A 7 7.07 24.75 -28.80
N ILE A 8 8.31 24.59 -29.29
CA ILE A 8 8.99 23.29 -29.39
C ILE A 8 9.48 22.82 -28.00
N THR A 9 9.96 23.73 -27.15
CA THR A 9 10.41 23.37 -25.79
C THR A 9 9.24 22.99 -24.86
N ILE A 10 8.08 23.65 -24.99
CA ILE A 10 6.88 23.31 -24.21
C ILE A 10 6.29 21.97 -24.68
N LEU A 11 6.35 21.67 -25.98
CA LEU A 11 5.91 20.40 -26.52
C LEU A 11 6.86 19.24 -26.17
N SER A 12 8.16 19.51 -25.99
CA SER A 12 9.16 18.55 -25.53
C SER A 12 9.03 18.18 -24.05
N CYS A 13 8.51 19.06 -23.19
CA CYS A 13 8.24 18.72 -21.78
C CYS A 13 6.96 17.89 -21.61
N PHE A 14 6.03 17.96 -22.57
CA PHE A 14 4.77 17.22 -22.50
C PHE A 14 4.91 15.75 -23.00
N LEU A 15 5.96 15.46 -23.76
CA LEU A 15 6.17 14.13 -24.36
C LEU A 15 7.04 13.18 -23.51
N VAL A 16 7.48 13.59 -22.32
CA VAL A 16 8.27 12.76 -21.38
C VAL A 16 7.43 12.26 -20.19
N ALA A 17 6.10 12.35 -20.28
CA ALA A 17 5.18 11.86 -19.22
C ALA A 17 4.42 10.57 -19.58
N MET A 18 4.65 9.98 -20.76
CA MET A 18 3.83 8.84 -21.25
C MET A 18 4.53 7.48 -21.25
N THR A 19 5.56 7.28 -20.41
CA THR A 19 6.12 5.93 -20.17
C THR A 19 6.00 5.47 -18.73
N VAL A 20 5.21 6.14 -17.90
CA VAL A 20 4.66 5.46 -16.73
C VAL A 20 3.62 4.52 -17.30
N GLY A 21 4.00 3.25 -17.45
CA GLY A 21 3.09 2.20 -17.89
C GLY A 21 1.76 2.41 -17.17
N CYS A 22 0.68 2.48 -17.94
CA CYS A 22 -0.65 2.32 -17.40
C CYS A 22 -0.71 0.91 -16.81
N SER A 23 -0.20 0.74 -15.59
CA SER A 23 -0.63 -0.31 -14.70
C SER A 23 -2.09 0.02 -14.47
N GLU A 24 -2.97 -0.57 -15.30
CA GLU A 24 -4.41 -0.53 -15.08
C GLU A 24 -4.67 -1.15 -13.71
N SER A 25 -4.70 -0.28 -12.71
CA SER A 25 -5.33 -0.53 -11.43
C SER A 25 -6.81 -0.65 -11.71
N ASN A 26 -7.24 -1.85 -12.09
CA ASN A 26 -8.65 -2.13 -12.32
C ASN A 26 -9.42 -1.76 -11.06
N PRO A 27 -10.34 -0.79 -11.15
CA PRO A 27 -11.09 -0.33 -10.00
C PRO A 27 -12.02 -1.44 -9.52
N VAL A 28 -11.87 -1.89 -8.28
CA VAL A 28 -12.81 -2.85 -7.67
C VAL A 28 -13.78 -2.06 -6.80
N SER A 29 -15.03 -1.95 -7.25
CA SER A 29 -16.14 -1.33 -6.51
C SER A 29 -17.11 -2.40 -6.04
N THR A 30 -17.55 -2.35 -4.78
CA THR A 30 -18.62 -3.22 -4.27
C THR A 30 -20.04 -2.79 -4.68
N GLY A 31 -20.18 -1.69 -5.44
CA GLY A 31 -21.49 -1.13 -5.78
C GLY A 31 -22.24 -0.55 -4.57
N PHE A 32 -23.40 0.05 -4.83
CA PHE A 32 -24.25 0.66 -3.80
C PHE A 32 -25.06 -0.42 -3.08
N THR A 33 -24.87 -0.55 -1.76
CA THR A 33 -25.64 -1.50 -0.95
C THR A 33 -27.07 -1.00 -0.64
N SER A 34 -27.41 0.25 -0.98
CA SER A 34 -28.76 0.82 -0.95
C SER A 34 -28.85 2.10 -1.80
N GLN A 35 -30.06 2.64 -2.02
CA GLN A 35 -30.28 3.96 -2.67
C GLN A 35 -29.62 5.15 -1.92
N ASN A 36 -29.01 4.91 -0.76
CA ASN A 36 -28.22 5.89 -0.01
C ASN A 36 -26.80 5.37 0.31
N GLY A 37 -26.30 4.41 -0.48
CA GLY A 37 -24.99 3.78 -0.27
C GLY A 37 -23.83 4.57 -0.88
N TYR A 38 -22.61 4.17 -0.53
CA TYR A 38 -21.39 4.65 -1.19
C TYR A 38 -20.77 3.54 -2.03
N SER A 39 -19.92 3.94 -2.96
CA SER A 39 -19.01 3.04 -3.66
C SER A 39 -17.59 3.57 -3.58
N ILE A 40 -16.61 2.67 -3.59
CA ILE A 40 -15.19 3.02 -3.53
C ILE A 40 -14.53 2.50 -4.80
N ASN A 41 -13.82 3.37 -5.49
CA ASN A 41 -12.87 3.01 -6.52
C ASN A 41 -11.47 3.06 -5.89
N LEU A 42 -10.87 1.89 -5.65
CA LEU A 42 -9.52 1.75 -5.13
C LEU A 42 -8.54 1.44 -6.25
N GLY A 43 -7.43 2.17 -6.27
CA GLY A 43 -6.30 1.97 -7.17
C GLY A 43 -4.96 2.03 -6.45
N THR A 44 -3.92 1.56 -7.12
CA THR A 44 -2.53 1.57 -6.65
C THR A 44 -1.55 1.82 -7.81
N THR A 45 -0.30 2.14 -7.51
CA THR A 45 0.76 2.32 -8.52
C THR A 45 1.23 1.00 -9.14
N SER A 46 1.16 -0.10 -8.40
CA SER A 46 1.56 -1.45 -8.83
C SER A 46 0.85 -2.50 -7.97
N LYS A 47 0.69 -3.72 -8.50
CA LYS A 47 0.25 -4.89 -7.71
C LYS A 47 1.42 -5.74 -7.21
N ASP A 48 2.63 -5.51 -7.71
CA ASP A 48 3.84 -6.18 -7.27
C ASP A 48 4.64 -5.26 -6.33
N VAL A 49 5.04 -5.78 -5.17
CA VAL A 49 5.85 -5.06 -4.19
C VAL A 49 6.86 -5.98 -3.52
N ALA A 50 8.12 -5.54 -3.43
CA ALA A 50 9.13 -6.28 -2.68
C ALA A 50 8.89 -6.15 -1.17
N LEU A 51 9.34 -7.14 -0.39
CA LEU A 51 9.35 -7.04 1.07
C LEU A 51 10.11 -5.79 1.53
N GLY A 52 9.51 -5.05 2.48
CA GLY A 52 9.96 -3.73 2.92
C GLY A 52 9.79 -2.59 1.90
N GLY A 53 9.31 -2.88 0.69
CA GLY A 53 8.96 -1.89 -0.32
C GLY A 53 7.64 -1.18 -0.03
N SER A 54 7.32 -0.16 -0.81
CA SER A 54 6.13 0.67 -0.62
C SER A 54 5.33 0.91 -1.90
N LEU A 55 4.04 1.17 -1.72
CA LEU A 55 3.08 1.49 -2.77
C LEU A 55 2.20 2.65 -2.32
N VAL A 56 1.73 3.45 -3.28
CA VAL A 56 0.71 4.48 -3.01
C VAL A 56 -0.64 3.95 -3.45
N PHE A 57 -1.59 3.98 -2.53
CA PHE A 57 -2.99 3.67 -2.80
C PHE A 57 -3.81 4.95 -2.89
N SER A 58 -4.73 4.98 -3.85
CA SER A 58 -5.70 6.05 -4.05
C SER A 58 -7.11 5.49 -4.00
N ALA A 59 -7.97 6.07 -3.18
CA ALA A 59 -9.38 5.75 -3.10
C ALA A 59 -10.23 6.96 -3.48
N VAL A 60 -11.17 6.76 -4.40
CA VAL A 60 -12.20 7.74 -4.80
C VAL A 60 -13.56 7.20 -4.39
N VAL A 61 -14.32 7.99 -3.65
CA VAL A 61 -15.66 7.60 -3.19
C VAL A 61 -16.72 8.26 -4.05
N ARG A 62 -17.74 7.50 -4.42
CA ARG A 62 -18.96 8.02 -5.04
C ARG A 62 -20.17 7.77 -4.16
N ASP A 63 -21.09 8.73 -4.10
CA ASP A 63 -22.40 8.57 -3.47
C ASP A 63 -23.37 7.79 -4.37
N ALA A 64 -24.59 7.56 -3.87
CA ALA A 64 -25.61 6.74 -4.52
C ALA A 64 -26.06 7.28 -5.90
N ASP A 65 -25.92 8.59 -6.12
CA ASP A 65 -26.23 9.24 -7.39
C ASP A 65 -25.07 9.09 -8.40
N GLY A 66 -23.92 8.59 -7.94
CA GLY A 66 -22.72 8.38 -8.73
C GLY A 66 -21.76 9.56 -8.69
N ASP A 67 -22.06 10.60 -7.93
CA ASP A 67 -21.24 11.80 -7.80
C ASP A 67 -20.05 11.56 -6.87
N ILE A 68 -18.94 12.25 -7.15
CA ILE A 68 -17.73 12.13 -6.33
C ILE A 68 -17.93 12.86 -5.01
N VAL A 69 -17.72 12.16 -3.90
CA VAL A 69 -17.74 12.73 -2.56
C VAL A 69 -16.50 13.62 -2.38
N GLN A 70 -16.67 14.93 -2.46
CA GLN A 70 -15.54 15.89 -2.42
C GLN A 70 -14.84 15.96 -1.06
N SER A 71 -15.60 15.82 0.02
CA SER A 71 -15.12 15.83 1.40
C SER A 71 -16.09 15.10 2.31
N SER A 72 -15.60 14.53 3.41
CA SER A 72 -16.44 13.90 4.43
C SER A 72 -15.83 14.05 5.82
N ALA A 73 -16.68 14.10 6.85
CA ALA A 73 -16.24 14.05 8.24
C ALA A 73 -15.71 12.65 8.63
N HIS A 74 -16.09 11.61 7.88
CA HIS A 74 -15.59 10.26 8.09
C HIS A 74 -14.39 9.99 7.17
N PRO A 75 -13.29 9.44 7.68
CA PRO A 75 -12.15 9.07 6.84
C PRO A 75 -12.38 7.73 6.12
N ILE A 76 -11.60 7.48 5.07
CA ILE A 76 -11.42 6.14 4.51
C ILE A 76 -10.45 5.38 5.39
N THR A 77 -10.77 4.14 5.72
CA THR A 77 -9.89 3.25 6.49
C THR A 77 -9.26 2.21 5.57
N PHE A 78 -7.93 2.15 5.56
CA PHE A 78 -7.14 1.15 4.84
C PHE A 78 -6.68 0.05 5.78
N THR A 79 -6.84 -1.20 5.38
CA THR A 79 -6.38 -2.36 6.14
C THR A 79 -5.69 -3.37 5.23
N THR A 80 -4.93 -4.28 5.83
CA THR A 80 -4.32 -5.42 5.15
C THR A 80 -4.41 -6.68 6.00
N ASP A 81 -4.32 -7.84 5.36
CA ASP A 81 -4.48 -9.15 5.98
C ASP A 81 -3.15 -9.86 6.32
N ARG A 82 -2.00 -9.37 5.85
CA ARG A 82 -0.71 -10.06 6.00
C ARG A 82 0.47 -9.19 6.45
N GLY A 83 0.22 -8.33 7.43
CA GLY A 83 1.27 -7.69 8.23
C GLY A 83 1.88 -6.43 7.63
N GLY A 84 1.58 -6.09 6.37
CA GLY A 84 1.88 -4.77 5.82
C GLY A 84 1.21 -3.66 6.61
N GLN A 85 1.63 -2.43 6.42
CA GLN A 85 1.17 -1.30 7.23
C GLN A 85 0.80 -0.11 6.35
N PHE A 86 -0.22 0.64 6.76
CA PHE A 86 -0.59 1.90 6.15
C PHE A 86 -0.17 3.07 7.04
N THR A 87 0.33 4.14 6.42
CA THR A 87 0.60 5.41 7.10
C THR A 87 0.06 6.58 6.26
N PRO A 88 -0.99 7.27 6.69
CA PRO A 88 -1.90 6.93 7.80
C PRO A 88 -2.89 5.80 7.45
N ILE A 89 -3.39 5.09 8.47
CA ILE A 89 -4.43 4.04 8.32
C ILE A 89 -5.79 4.64 7.96
N GLN A 90 -6.11 5.80 8.57
CA GLN A 90 -7.33 6.56 8.31
C GLN A 90 -6.98 7.83 7.57
N VAL A 91 -7.56 8.00 6.38
CA VAL A 91 -7.24 9.12 5.50
C VAL A 91 -8.50 9.94 5.22
N PRO A 92 -8.50 11.26 5.50
CA PRO A 92 -9.61 12.12 5.14
C PRO A 92 -9.75 12.20 3.61
N ILE A 93 -10.99 12.36 3.14
CA ILE A 93 -11.25 12.62 1.74
C ILE A 93 -11.04 14.12 1.50
N ALA A 94 -10.12 14.45 0.60
CA ALA A 94 -9.85 15.83 0.18
C ALA A 94 -9.91 15.93 -1.34
N ASN A 95 -10.76 16.80 -1.87
CA ASN A 95 -10.97 16.99 -3.31
C ASN A 95 -11.31 15.68 -4.04
N GLY A 96 -12.16 14.85 -3.42
CA GLY A 96 -12.65 13.62 -4.03
C GLY A 96 -11.71 12.41 -3.95
N ILE A 97 -10.54 12.54 -3.32
CA ILE A 97 -9.55 11.47 -3.23
C ILE A 97 -9.00 11.34 -1.80
N ALA A 98 -8.72 10.10 -1.39
CA ALA A 98 -7.93 9.80 -0.21
C ALA A 98 -6.72 8.95 -0.64
N GLN A 99 -5.51 9.34 -0.21
CA GLN A 99 -4.29 8.62 -0.54
C GLN A 99 -3.58 8.13 0.71
N ALA A 100 -3.10 6.89 0.67
CA ALA A 100 -2.36 6.28 1.75
C ALA A 100 -1.11 5.58 1.21
N VAL A 101 -0.03 5.62 1.97
CA VAL A 101 1.17 4.85 1.67
C VAL A 101 1.08 3.50 2.38
N TYR A 102 1.17 2.44 1.59
CA TYR A 102 1.35 1.08 2.06
C TYR A 102 2.83 0.73 2.11
N VAL A 103 3.26 0.04 3.16
CA VAL A 103 4.60 -0.55 3.29
C VAL A 103 4.44 -2.05 3.51
N ALA A 104 5.09 -2.85 2.67
CA ALA A 104 5.09 -4.30 2.78
C ALA A 104 5.82 -4.75 4.06
N PRO A 105 5.47 -5.93 4.62
CA PRO A 105 6.20 -6.49 5.75
C PRO A 105 7.70 -6.54 5.51
N GLN A 106 8.49 -6.42 6.58
CA GLN A 106 9.92 -6.66 6.50
C GLN A 106 10.18 -8.17 6.39
N TYR A 107 11.15 -8.54 5.56
CA TYR A 107 11.71 -9.89 5.58
C TYR A 107 12.66 -10.02 6.78
N VAL A 108 12.47 -11.04 7.59
CA VAL A 108 13.44 -11.43 8.63
C VAL A 108 13.96 -12.81 8.26
N ALA A 109 15.24 -12.87 7.89
CA ALA A 109 15.91 -14.15 7.67
C ALA A 109 15.76 -14.99 8.92
N ALA A 110 15.33 -16.24 8.78
CA ALA A 110 15.36 -17.18 9.89
C ALA A 110 16.82 -17.26 10.36
N THR A 111 17.11 -16.72 11.55
CA THR A 111 18.43 -16.88 12.15
C THR A 111 18.59 -18.37 12.37
N ASN A 112 19.53 -18.99 11.65
CA ASN A 112 19.99 -20.33 11.97
C ASN A 112 20.61 -20.23 13.38
N MET A 113 19.81 -20.42 14.42
CA MET A 113 20.28 -20.59 15.79
C MET A 113 20.99 -21.95 15.85
N ARG A 114 22.18 -22.05 15.22
CA ARG A 114 23.16 -23.02 15.67
C ARG A 114 23.55 -22.55 17.05
N ALA A 115 23.01 -23.21 18.08
CA ALA A 115 23.58 -23.15 19.41
C ALA A 115 25.06 -23.51 19.25
N GLN A 116 25.93 -22.53 19.33
CA GLN A 116 27.35 -22.78 19.50
C GLN A 116 27.48 -23.28 20.93
N GLU A 117 27.64 -24.59 21.10
CA GLU A 117 28.07 -25.17 22.37
C GLU A 117 29.40 -24.50 22.73
N LEU A 118 29.35 -23.47 23.59
CA LEU A 118 30.54 -22.82 24.11
C LEU A 118 31.13 -23.77 25.16
N GLY A 119 32.11 -24.54 24.73
CA GLY A 119 32.99 -25.27 25.62
C GLY A 119 33.56 -24.33 26.68
N THR A 120 33.27 -24.67 27.94
CA THR A 120 34.13 -24.46 29.11
C THR A 120 34.98 -23.19 29.15
N SER A 121 34.46 -22.11 29.75
CA SER A 121 35.10 -21.38 30.88
C SER A 121 34.45 -20.01 31.11
N ALA A 122 33.97 -19.84 32.34
CA ALA A 122 33.45 -18.66 33.03
C ALA A 122 33.69 -17.27 32.39
N VAL A 123 32.68 -16.76 31.70
CA VAL A 123 32.25 -15.35 31.76
C VAL A 123 30.74 -15.41 31.95
N GLU A 124 30.22 -14.90 33.07
CA GLU A 124 28.78 -14.84 33.32
C GLU A 124 28.17 -13.78 32.39
N ILE A 125 27.74 -14.22 31.20
CA ILE A 125 26.95 -13.39 30.29
C ILE A 125 25.55 -13.32 30.89
N PRO A 126 25.01 -12.11 31.17
CA PRO A 126 23.66 -11.98 31.69
C PRO A 126 22.68 -12.70 30.77
N LYS A 127 21.88 -13.59 31.37
CA LYS A 127 20.86 -14.35 30.66
C LYS A 127 19.85 -13.38 30.07
N ILE A 128 19.80 -13.30 28.74
CA ILE A 128 18.69 -12.63 28.06
C ILE A 128 17.48 -13.58 28.18
N ASP A 129 16.56 -13.27 29.08
CA ASP A 129 15.38 -14.10 29.33
C ASP A 129 14.39 -14.11 28.14
N SER A 130 14.49 -13.15 27.21
CA SER A 130 13.81 -13.20 25.92
C SER A 130 14.42 -12.20 24.91
N LEU A 131 14.56 -12.63 23.66
CA LEU A 131 14.82 -11.74 22.53
C LEU A 131 13.50 -11.04 22.15
N PRO A 132 13.52 -9.77 21.71
CA PRO A 132 12.32 -9.13 21.17
C PRO A 132 11.79 -9.93 19.98
N ALA A 133 10.47 -10.07 19.87
CA ALA A 133 9.86 -10.79 18.75
C ALA A 133 10.25 -10.12 17.43
N ALA A 134 10.74 -10.90 16.47
CA ALA A 134 10.99 -10.40 15.12
C ALA A 134 9.66 -9.90 14.51
N THR A 135 9.60 -8.64 14.11
CA THR A 135 8.39 -7.98 13.57
C THR A 135 8.20 -8.19 12.06
N GLY A 136 8.84 -9.21 11.47
CA GLY A 136 8.79 -9.50 10.04
C GLY A 136 8.27 -10.90 9.73
N ILE A 137 8.18 -11.21 8.44
CA ILE A 137 7.85 -12.56 7.97
C ILE A 137 9.12 -13.37 7.70
N THR A 138 9.07 -14.68 7.97
CA THR A 138 10.17 -15.63 7.71
C THR A 138 10.01 -16.39 6.39
N SER A 139 9.01 -16.06 5.57
CA SER A 139 8.75 -16.75 4.30
C SER A 139 9.72 -16.28 3.22
N ASP A 140 10.44 -17.23 2.63
CA ASP A 140 11.25 -17.01 1.43
C ASP A 140 10.44 -17.08 0.13
N LEU A 141 9.18 -17.52 0.21
CA LEU A 141 8.29 -17.63 -0.94
C LEU A 141 7.45 -16.36 -1.10
N PRO A 142 7.19 -15.93 -2.35
CA PRO A 142 6.23 -14.87 -2.60
C PRO A 142 4.83 -15.27 -2.13
N PHE A 143 4.03 -14.29 -1.76
CA PHE A 143 2.66 -14.51 -1.29
C PHE A 143 1.74 -13.39 -1.77
N PHE A 144 0.45 -13.65 -1.66
CA PHE A 144 -0.58 -12.65 -1.93
C PHE A 144 -1.07 -12.00 -0.65
N GLU A 145 -1.24 -10.69 -0.69
CA GLU A 145 -1.74 -9.85 0.41
C GLU A 145 -2.94 -9.05 -0.09
N THR A 146 -3.99 -8.92 0.71
CA THR A 146 -5.20 -8.19 0.34
C THR A 146 -5.27 -6.86 1.08
N VAL A 147 -5.17 -5.77 0.32
CA VAL A 147 -5.49 -4.43 0.82
C VAL A 147 -6.97 -4.18 0.69
N THR A 148 -7.59 -3.67 1.74
CA THR A 148 -8.99 -3.23 1.74
C THR A 148 -9.07 -1.75 2.09
N ALA A 149 -9.78 -0.97 1.29
CA ALA A 149 -10.24 0.37 1.65
C ALA A 149 -11.71 0.31 2.01
N SER A 150 -12.12 1.01 3.08
CA SER A 150 -13.50 1.01 3.55
C SER A 150 -13.98 2.41 3.94
N PHE A 151 -15.25 2.69 3.67
CA PHE A 151 -15.88 3.97 3.92
C PHE A 151 -17.38 3.79 4.11
N GLN A 152 -17.89 4.11 5.31
CA GLN A 152 -19.33 4.12 5.62
C GLN A 152 -20.13 2.92 5.07
N GLY A 153 -19.60 1.71 5.26
CA GLY A 153 -20.25 0.46 4.81
C GLY A 153 -19.90 0.01 3.39
N ALA A 154 -19.24 0.85 2.59
CA ALA A 154 -18.63 0.46 1.32
C ALA A 154 -17.21 -0.08 1.54
N ALA A 155 -16.78 -1.01 0.69
CA ALA A 155 -15.42 -1.54 0.70
C ALA A 155 -14.89 -1.75 -0.72
N ALA A 156 -13.57 -1.68 -0.90
CA ALA A 156 -12.89 -2.01 -2.13
C ALA A 156 -11.61 -2.79 -1.80
N LYS A 157 -11.23 -3.75 -2.65
CA LYS A 157 -10.11 -4.65 -2.39
C LYS A 157 -9.15 -4.71 -3.55
N ILE A 158 -7.85 -4.74 -3.25
CA ILE A 158 -6.80 -5.04 -4.21
C ILE A 158 -5.92 -6.14 -3.62
N THR A 159 -5.64 -7.16 -4.42
CA THR A 159 -4.65 -8.19 -4.09
C THR A 159 -3.29 -7.78 -4.65
N LEU A 160 -2.31 -7.73 -3.77
CA LEU A 160 -0.90 -7.52 -4.06
C LEU A 160 -0.17 -8.85 -4.13
N HIS A 161 0.83 -8.93 -4.99
CA HIS A 161 1.85 -9.95 -5.01
C HIS A 161 3.10 -9.40 -4.31
N VAL A 162 3.41 -9.98 -3.15
CA VAL A 162 4.54 -9.57 -2.32
C VAL A 162 5.67 -10.57 -2.50
N PHE A 163 6.84 -10.09 -2.90
CA PHE A 163 7.98 -10.95 -3.24
C PHE A 163 9.24 -10.53 -2.49
N LYS A 164 10.19 -11.46 -2.36
CA LYS A 164 11.51 -11.14 -1.83
C LYS A 164 12.30 -10.32 -2.88
N PRO A 165 12.93 -9.19 -2.51
CA PRO A 165 13.75 -8.42 -3.43
C PRO A 165 14.88 -9.24 -4.04
#